data_AF-A0A380U248-F1
#
_entry.id   AF-A0A380U248-F1
#
_cell.length_a   1.000
_cell.length_b   1.000
_cell.length_c   1.000
_cell.angle_alpha   90.00
_cell.angle_beta   90.00
_cell.angle_gamma   90.00
#
_symmetry.space_group_name_H-M   'P 1'
#
loop_
_entity.id
_entity.type
_entity.pdbx_description
1 polymer ?
#
loop_
_entity_poly.entity_id
_entity_poly.type
_entity_poly.pdbx_seq_one_letter_code
_entity_poly.pdbx_strand_id
1 'polypeptide(L)' 'MNDREQIKQVWKQEYNEAAETAAKTERSGNYYQAAELWKKAREKALNLSQKEWCKQRYQYCINWASRREK' A
#
# COMPACT_ATOMS: atom_id res chain seq x y z
N MET A 1 6.43 -4.79 -28.38
CA MET A 1 5.73 -4.44 -27.12
C MET A 1 6.24 -3.08 -26.70
N ASN A 2 5.37 -2.13 -26.38
CA ASN A 2 5.77 -0.75 -26.13
C ASN A 2 6.34 -0.63 -24.71
N ASP A 3 7.55 -0.11 -24.52
CA ASP A 3 8.25 -0.11 -23.21
C ASP A 3 7.42 0.52 -22.09
N ARG A 4 6.60 1.53 -22.44
CA ARG A 4 5.66 2.20 -21.53
C ARG A 4 4.57 1.29 -20.99
N GLU A 5 4.09 0.34 -21.80
CA GLU A 5 3.05 -0.61 -21.37
C GLU A 5 3.64 -1.68 -20.45
N GLN A 6 4.88 -2.09 -20.70
CA GLN A 6 5.60 -3.02 -19.83
C GLN A 6 5.85 -2.41 -18.44
N ILE A 7 6.28 -1.14 -18.37
CA ILE A 7 6.45 -0.44 -17.08
C ILE A 7 5.12 -0.37 -16.31
N LYS A 8 4.01 -0.04 -16.99
CA LYS A 8 2.69 0.00 -16.36
C LYS A 8 2.26 -1.38 -15.84
N GLN A 9 2.52 -2.45 -16.58
CA GLN A 9 2.24 -3.83 -16.15
C GLN A 9 3.04 -4.18 -14.88
N VAL A 10 4.34 -3.89 -14.86
CA VAL A 10 5.19 -4.14 -13.68
C VAL A 10 4.70 -3.35 -12.47
N TRP A 11 4.41 -2.05 -12.64
CA TRP A 11 3.92 -1.21 -11.54
C TRP A 11 2.54 -1.67 -11.05
N LYS A 12 1.66 -2.13 -11.95
CA LYS A 12 0.37 -2.71 -11.56
C LYS A 12 0.55 -3.96 -10.70
N GLN A 13 1.49 -4.82 -11.08
CA GLN A 13 1.79 -6.04 -10.33
C GLN A 13 2.37 -5.71 -8.96
N GLU A 14 3.41 -4.87 -8.90
CA GLU A 14 4.02 -4.43 -7.64
C GLU A 14 3.01 -3.74 -6.71
N TYR A 15 2.11 -2.91 -7.27
CA TYR A 15 1.02 -2.30 -6.53
C TYR A 15 0.11 -3.36 -5.89
N ASN A 16 -0.33 -4.34 -6.67
CA ASN A 16 -1.25 -5.38 -6.20
C ASN A 16 -0.61 -6.25 -5.10
N GLU A 17 0.64 -6.68 -5.31
CA GLU A 17 1.38 -7.48 -4.34
C GLU A 17 1.60 -6.72 -3.03
N ALA A 18 2.01 -5.44 -3.11
CA ALA A 18 2.21 -4.60 -1.94
C ALA A 18 0.89 -4.33 -1.21
N ALA A 19 -0.20 -4.04 -1.93
CA ALA A 19 -1.52 -3.79 -1.35
C ALA A 19 -2.12 -5.05 -0.69
N GLU A 20 -1.99 -6.21 -1.32
CA GLU A 20 -2.46 -7.47 -0.74
C GLU A 20 -1.66 -7.84 0.52
N THR A 21 -0.33 -7.68 0.47
CA THR A 21 0.53 -7.93 1.63
C THR A 21 0.20 -6.95 2.75
N ALA A 22 0.03 -5.66 2.44
CA ALA A 22 -0.38 -4.64 3.42
C ALA A 22 -1.69 -5.02 4.11
N ALA A 23 -2.70 -5.45 3.34
CA ALA A 23 -3.99 -5.86 3.88
C ALA A 23 -3.89 -7.11 4.77
N LYS A 24 -3.05 -8.10 4.40
CA LYS A 24 -2.79 -9.29 5.23
C LYS A 24 -2.10 -8.91 6.55
N THR A 25 -1.07 -8.08 6.48
CA THR A 25 -0.33 -7.59 7.65
C THR A 25 -1.20 -6.72 8.55
N GLU A 26 -2.13 -5.95 7.98
CA GLU A 26 -3.09 -5.18 8.76
C GLU A 26 -4.05 -6.10 9.53
N ARG A 27 -4.54 -7.17 8.90
CA ARG A 27 -5.41 -8.16 9.54
C ARG A 27 -4.71 -8.95 10.65
N SER A 28 -3.39 -9.12 10.58
CA SER A 28 -2.61 -9.72 11.67
C SER A 28 -2.33 -8.75 12.82
N GLY A 29 -2.78 -7.49 12.71
CA GLY A 29 -2.63 -6.47 13.74
C GLY A 29 -1.26 -5.81 13.80
N ASN A 30 -0.38 -6.08 12.83
CA ASN A 30 0.91 -5.39 12.70
C ASN A 30 0.73 -4.10 11.88
N TYR A 31 0.16 -3.08 12.52
CA TYR A 31 -0.19 -1.84 11.85
C TYR A 31 1.03 -1.00 11.40
N TYR A 32 2.17 -1.05 12.11
CA TYR A 32 3.39 -0.36 11.67
C TYR A 32 3.90 -0.89 10.33
N GLN A 33 4.02 -2.22 10.23
CA GLN A 33 4.48 -2.85 8.98
C GLN A 33 3.43 -2.70 7.86
N ALA A 34 2.14 -2.77 8.19
CA ALA A 34 1.07 -2.51 7.22
C ALA A 34 1.14 -1.09 6.65
N ALA A 35 1.45 -0.08 7.48
CA ALA A 35 1.62 1.30 7.02
C ALA A 35 2.76 1.41 5.99
N GLU A 36 3.93 0.86 6.29
CA GLU A 36 5.06 0.90 5.35
C GLU A 36 4.76 0.20 4.02
N LEU A 37 4.00 -0.90 4.05
CA LEU A 37 3.54 -1.58 2.83
C LEU A 37 2.53 -0.74 2.04
N TRP A 38 1.58 -0.07 2.71
CA TRP A 38 0.67 0.87 2.07
C TRP A 38 1.40 2.05 1.42
N LYS A 39 2.48 2.53 2.05
CA LYS A 39 3.36 3.56 1.49
C LYS A 39 4.05 3.09 0.21
N LYS A 40 4.62 1.87 0.20
CA LYS A 40 5.22 1.27 -1.00
C LYS A 40 4.21 1.07 -2.13
N ALA A 41 3.01 0.58 -1.80
CA ALA A 41 1.93 0.45 -2.78
C ALA A 41 1.59 1.81 -3.43
N ARG A 42 1.55 2.90 -2.64
CA ARG A 42 1.27 4.24 -3.15
C ARG A 42 2.28 4.71 -4.20
N GLU A 43 3.56 4.35 -4.08
CA GLU A 43 4.60 4.73 -5.03
C GLU A 43 4.41 4.07 -6.40
N LYS A 44 3.82 2.86 -6.42
CA LYS A 44 3.55 2.06 -7.62
C LYS A 44 2.13 2.25 -8.18
N ALA A 45 1.28 3.00 -7.48
CA ALA A 45 -0.08 3.27 -7.89
C ALA A 45 -0.15 4.02 -9.22
N LEU A 46 -0.93 3.47 -10.15
CA LEU A 46 -1.05 3.97 -11.53
C LEU A 46 -2.05 5.11 -11.68
N ASN A 47 -2.96 5.28 -10.72
CA ASN A 47 -3.99 6.32 -10.75
C ASN A 47 -4.19 6.99 -9.38
N LEU A 48 -4.86 8.14 -9.40
CA LEU A 48 -5.09 8.96 -8.21
C LEU A 48 -5.95 8.24 -7.16
N SER A 49 -6.95 7.48 -7.58
CA SER A 49 -7.81 6.72 -6.67
C SER A 49 -7.02 5.69 -5.87
N GLN A 50 -6.11 4.95 -6.52
CA GLN A 50 -5.19 4.02 -5.86
C GLN A 50 -4.24 4.74 -4.89
N LYS A 51 -3.71 5.90 -5.28
CA LYS A 51 -2.83 6.70 -4.41
C LYS A 51 -3.56 7.18 -3.16
N GLU A 52 -4.79 7.67 -3.31
CA GLU A 52 -5.58 8.17 -2.20
C GLU A 52 -6.02 7.03 -1.28
N TRP A 53 -6.41 5.88 -1.85
CA TRP A 53 -6.68 4.67 -1.08
C TRP A 53 -5.47 4.27 -0.21
N CYS A 54 -4.29 4.14 -0.81
CA CYS A 54 -3.08 3.79 -0.06
C CYS A 54 -2.74 4.83 1.02
N LYS A 55 -2.95 6.13 0.74
CA LYS A 55 -2.73 7.20 1.72
C LYS A 55 -3.69 7.09 2.91
N GLN A 56 -4.98 6.88 2.66
CA GLN A 56 -5.98 6.71 3.73
C GLN A 56 -5.66 5.49 4.59
N ARG A 57 -5.27 4.38 3.96
CA ARG A 57 -4.90 3.14 4.68
C ARG A 57 -3.61 3.28 5.46
N TYR A 58 -2.62 3.98 4.93
CA TYR A 58 -1.42 4.36 5.68
C TYR A 58 -1.78 5.15 6.95
N GLN A 59 -2.60 6.20 6.83
CA GLN A 59 -3.02 7.00 7.97
C GLN A 59 -3.80 6.19 9.00
N TYR A 60 -4.70 5.32 8.55
CA TYR A 60 -5.42 4.39 9.40
C TYR A 60 -4.45 3.51 10.20
N CYS A 61 -3.50 2.87 9.53
CA CYS A 61 -2.52 2.00 10.16
C CYS A 61 -1.66 2.74 11.19
N ILE A 62 -1.14 3.93 10.87
CA ILE A 62 -0.37 4.74 11.81
C ILE A 62 -1.21 5.10 13.04
N ASN A 63 -2.46 5.55 12.85
CA ASN A 63 -3.34 5.89 13.96
C ASN A 63 -3.61 4.70 14.89
N TRP A 64 -3.82 3.50 14.33
CA TRP A 64 -4.02 2.29 15.11
C TRP A 64 -2.76 1.81 15.81
N ALA A 65 -1.60 1.93 15.15
CA ALA A 65 -0.31 1.63 15.73
C ALA A 65 -0.04 2.52 16.96
N SER A 66 -0.20 3.84 16.83
CA SER A 66 0.00 4.79 17.94
C SER A 66 -1.03 4.66 19.07
N ARG A 67 -2.22 4.12 18.80
CA ARG A 67 -3.22 3.82 19.84
C ARG A 67 -2.90 2.56 20.65
N ARG A 68 -2.13 1.62 20.10
CA ARG A 68 -1.73 0.38 20.78
C ARG A 68 -0.53 0.57 21.72
N GLU A 69 0.21 1.66 21.60
CA GLU A 69 1.35 1.98 22.47
C GLU A 69 0.96 2.83 23.71
N LYS A 70 -0.33 3.02 23.98
CA LYS A 70 -0.87 3.63 25.22
C LYS A 70 -1.63 2.59 26.03
#